data_AF-A0A927A469-F1
#
_entry.id   AF-A0A927A469-F1
#
_cell.length_a   1.000
_cell.length_b   1.000
_cell.length_c   1.000
_cell.angle_alpha   90.00
_cell.angle_beta   90.00
_cell.angle_gamma   90.00
#
_symmetry.space_group_name_H-M   'P 1'
#
loop_
_entity.id
_entity.type
_entity.pdbx_description
1 polymer ?
#
loop_
_entity_poly.entity_id
_entity_poly.type
_entity_poly.pdbx_seq_one_letter_code
_entity_poly.pdbx_strand_id
1 'polypeptide(L)'
;MLLFKQRLLTLNTGIKCLICLEGCIVNLITFIPQREVEGFETHKLNDQAEAENLYLAIIKNYESFSSSSIEEIPITPPITETLLTQRIYLEFSDSKSHKFYEVVVKGTEVVINYGRIGAKGQFSTNTYPTVEKARLAASKKVNEKLKKGYVQTVKNKRNLLEHKDLDISQFIRPAWKPIVREGDDSLLSSKFAGRPWLAENESWPTCPCCGKSSMQLFFQLNLSELPEPVKSEYGTGLIQMFHCLPSNCEGILKPAQVYYGRTAYPIPNVLIRMISPTSEGAIPPLPMIYGEKYGVHFPAKTIIAWQEVADYPDLEDLIALVYGWDQLGNETLEDEVIERLGFEDLDDFCDSIAPLEGDKLGGYPVWVQGMECPGCPICQEPMRQVFQLASQDNLPYSFGDLGTGHILQCKSHKHEFVFVWACG
;
A
#
# COMPACT_ATOMS: atom_id res chain seq x y z
N MET A 1 -1.46 -17.56 -6.58
CA MET A 1 -0.80 -18.75 -7.17
C MET A 1 -0.82 -18.63 -8.69
N LEU A 2 0.12 -17.87 -9.27
CA LEU A 2 0.26 -17.74 -10.73
C LEU A 2 0.70 -19.09 -11.31
N LEU A 3 -0.21 -19.75 -12.02
CA LEU A 3 0.05 -21.02 -12.69
C LEU A 3 0.96 -20.77 -13.90
N PHE A 4 2.28 -20.93 -13.73
CA PHE A 4 3.20 -21.11 -14.85
C PHE A 4 2.76 -22.34 -15.66
N LYS A 5 2.06 -22.13 -16.78
CA LYS A 5 1.68 -23.21 -17.68
C LYS A 5 2.72 -23.31 -18.78
N GLN A 6 3.60 -24.30 -18.65
CA GLN A 6 4.50 -24.70 -19.74
C GLN A 6 3.72 -25.56 -20.73
N ARG A 7 3.77 -25.22 -22.02
CA ARG A 7 3.18 -26.01 -23.09
C ARG A 7 4.27 -26.45 -24.06
N LEU A 8 4.40 -27.76 -24.23
CA LEU A 8 5.24 -28.37 -25.25
C LEU A 8 4.44 -28.49 -26.55
N LEU A 9 4.84 -27.75 -27.58
CA LEU A 9 4.24 -27.85 -28.91
C LEU A 9 5.14 -28.70 -29.80
N THR A 10 4.52 -29.65 -30.50
CA THR A 10 5.18 -30.43 -31.56
C THR A 10 4.61 -29.95 -32.88
N LEU A 11 5.43 -29.30 -33.68
CA LEU A 11 5.04 -28.82 -34.99
C LEU A 11 4.88 -30.00 -35.96
N ASN A 12 4.11 -29.83 -37.03
CA ASN A 12 3.94 -30.85 -38.08
C ASN A 12 5.26 -31.22 -38.79
N THR A 13 6.34 -30.47 -38.53
CA THR A 13 7.71 -30.68 -38.97
C THR A 13 8.56 -31.52 -38.00
N GLY A 14 7.99 -31.98 -36.87
CA GLY A 14 8.69 -32.78 -35.85
C GLY A 14 9.50 -31.98 -34.83
N ILE A 15 9.62 -30.65 -35.02
CA ILE A 15 10.31 -29.75 -34.09
C ILE A 15 9.48 -29.58 -32.82
N LYS A 16 10.14 -29.68 -31.66
CA LYS A 16 9.54 -29.45 -30.35
C LYS A 16 10.00 -28.12 -29.78
N CYS A 17 9.06 -27.25 -29.40
CA CYS A 17 9.36 -26.03 -28.66
C CYS A 17 8.59 -25.98 -27.35
N LEU A 18 9.27 -25.51 -26.30
CA LEU A 18 8.67 -25.23 -25.01
C LEU A 18 8.30 -23.75 -24.97
N ILE A 19 7.03 -23.47 -24.69
CA ILE A 19 6.52 -22.11 -24.51
C ILE A 19 6.15 -21.93 -23.04
N CYS A 20 6.80 -20.97 -22.39
CA CYS A 20 6.39 -20.49 -21.07
C CYS A 20 5.42 -19.33 -21.23
N LEU A 21 4.19 -19.52 -20.73
CA LEU A 21 3.18 -18.48 -20.68
C LEU A 21 3.06 -17.95 -19.26
N GLU A 22 3.07 -16.63 -19.13
CA GLU A 22 2.69 -15.91 -17.91
C GLU A 22 1.48 -15.05 -18.26
N GLY A 23 0.30 -15.47 -17.79
CA GLY A 23 -0.96 -14.93 -18.29
C GLY A 23 -1.16 -15.18 -19.80
N CYS A 24 -1.40 -14.11 -20.56
CA CYS A 24 -1.63 -14.12 -22.01
C CYS A 24 -0.37 -13.86 -22.86
N ILE A 25 0.82 -13.86 -22.24
CA ILE A 25 2.06 -13.44 -22.89
C ILE A 25 3.01 -14.63 -23.02
N VAL A 26 3.60 -14.80 -24.21
CA VAL A 26 4.71 -15.72 -24.45
C VAL A 26 5.99 -15.09 -23.90
N ASN A 27 6.38 -15.50 -22.70
CA ASN A 27 7.53 -14.95 -21.98
C ASN A 27 8.86 -15.53 -22.52
N LEU A 28 8.86 -16.82 -22.89
CA LEU A 28 10.05 -17.48 -23.43
C LEU A 28 9.66 -18.60 -24.40
N ILE A 29 10.30 -18.63 -25.57
CA ILE A 29 10.25 -19.76 -26.51
C ILE A 29 11.62 -20.43 -26.53
N THR A 30 11.69 -21.64 -25.99
CA THR A 30 12.90 -22.46 -26.02
C THR A 30 12.72 -23.58 -27.02
N PHE A 31 13.47 -23.53 -28.12
CA PHE A 31 13.53 -24.65 -29.07
C PHE A 31 14.33 -25.78 -28.44
N ILE A 32 13.75 -26.98 -28.38
CA ILE A 32 14.44 -28.15 -27.84
C ILE A 32 15.21 -28.77 -29.01
N PRO A 33 16.55 -28.68 -29.06
CA PRO A 33 17.30 -29.39 -30.08
C PRO A 33 17.09 -30.89 -29.88
N GLN A 34 16.64 -31.59 -30.93
CA GLN A 34 16.67 -33.05 -30.90
C GLN A 34 18.13 -33.49 -30.78
N ARG A 35 18.42 -34.34 -29.79
CA ARG A 35 19.63 -35.16 -29.80
C ARG A 35 19.74 -35.84 -31.16
N GLU A 36 20.95 -35.84 -31.69
CA GLU A 36 21.33 -36.39 -32.99
C GLU A 36 20.62 -37.72 -33.28
N VAL A 37 19.86 -37.74 -34.37
CA VAL A 37 19.60 -38.97 -35.12
C VAL A 37 20.11 -38.68 -36.53
N GLU A 38 21.17 -39.38 -36.91
CA GLU A 38 21.82 -39.29 -38.21
C GLU A 38 20.82 -39.58 -39.35
N GLY A 39 20.87 -38.79 -40.42
CA GLY A 39 20.31 -39.20 -41.72
C GLY A 39 19.40 -38.23 -42.49
N PHE A 40 19.31 -36.94 -42.15
CA PHE A 40 18.59 -35.98 -43.01
C PHE A 40 19.32 -34.64 -43.16
N GLU A 41 19.48 -34.18 -44.40
CA GLU A 41 20.02 -32.86 -44.74
C GLU A 41 19.09 -31.75 -44.23
N THR A 42 19.66 -30.81 -43.46
CA THR A 42 18.95 -29.62 -42.98
C THR A 42 18.94 -28.53 -44.05
N HIS A 43 17.76 -28.12 -44.51
CA HIS A 43 17.62 -26.85 -45.22
C HIS A 43 17.44 -25.69 -44.23
N LYS A 44 18.29 -24.67 -44.39
CA LYS A 44 18.23 -23.41 -43.64
C LYS A 44 16.92 -22.67 -43.96
N LEU A 45 16.20 -22.23 -42.92
CA LEU A 45 15.18 -21.18 -43.05
C LEU A 45 15.92 -19.89 -43.43
N ASN A 46 15.86 -19.51 -44.70
CA ASN A 46 16.68 -18.45 -45.29
C ASN A 46 16.00 -17.07 -45.35
N ASP A 47 14.80 -16.89 -44.80
CA ASP A 47 14.09 -15.60 -44.91
C ASP A 47 13.57 -15.09 -43.55
N GLN A 48 13.99 -13.87 -43.22
CA GLN A 48 13.54 -13.10 -42.06
C GLN A 48 12.03 -12.80 -42.15
N ALA A 49 11.46 -12.72 -43.35
CA ALA A 49 10.03 -12.49 -43.56
C ALA A 49 9.16 -13.68 -43.08
N GLU A 50 9.65 -14.92 -43.19
CA GLU A 50 8.89 -16.11 -42.75
C GLU A 50 8.83 -16.22 -41.22
N ALA A 51 9.91 -15.86 -40.53
CA ALA A 51 9.94 -15.77 -39.06
C ALA A 51 9.04 -14.64 -38.54
N GLU A 52 9.02 -13.49 -39.23
CA GLU A 52 8.14 -12.37 -38.91
C GLU A 52 6.66 -12.72 -39.16
N ASN A 53 6.34 -13.44 -40.24
CA ASN A 53 4.99 -13.92 -40.53
C ASN A 53 4.50 -14.96 -39.50
N LEU A 54 5.37 -15.85 -39.03
CA LEU A 54 5.04 -16.84 -38.00
C LEU A 54 4.75 -16.17 -36.64
N TYR A 55 5.54 -15.16 -36.27
CA TYR A 55 5.30 -14.36 -35.07
C TYR A 55 3.98 -13.58 -35.14
N LEU A 56 3.69 -12.96 -36.29
CA LEU A 56 2.42 -12.27 -36.54
C LEU A 56 1.22 -13.24 -36.52
N ALA A 57 1.38 -14.45 -37.04
CA ALA A 57 0.33 -15.47 -37.01
C ALA A 57 0.04 -16.00 -35.59
N ILE A 58 1.06 -16.07 -34.72
CA ILE A 58 0.90 -16.44 -33.30
C ILE A 58 0.12 -15.36 -32.54
N ILE A 59 0.42 -14.08 -32.77
CA ILE A 59 -0.33 -12.95 -32.17
C ILE A 59 -1.78 -12.93 -32.69
N LYS A 60 -1.96 -13.08 -34.00
CA LYS A 60 -3.28 -13.02 -34.64
C LYS A 60 -4.21 -14.18 -34.23
N ASN A 61 -3.67 -15.36 -33.92
CA ASN A 61 -4.44 -16.50 -33.41
C ASN A 61 -4.72 -16.44 -31.90
N TYR A 62 -4.09 -15.51 -31.17
CA TYR A 62 -4.41 -15.26 -29.77
C TYR A 62 -5.64 -14.33 -29.63
N GLU A 63 -5.94 -13.53 -30.66
CA GLU A 63 -7.13 -12.68 -30.73
C GLU A 63 -8.40 -13.39 -31.23
N SER A 64 -8.30 -14.61 -31.77
CA SER A 64 -9.45 -15.33 -32.34
C SER A 64 -10.30 -16.14 -31.34
N PHE A 65 -10.15 -15.89 -30.04
CA PHE A 65 -11.16 -16.24 -29.03
C PHE A 65 -12.13 -15.07 -28.76
N SER A 66 -12.68 -14.49 -29.82
CA SER A 66 -13.95 -13.77 -29.73
C SER A 66 -14.72 -13.86 -31.05
N SER A 67 -15.47 -14.95 -31.23
CA SER A 67 -16.84 -14.89 -31.80
C SER A 67 -17.42 -16.30 -31.99
N SER A 68 -18.35 -16.67 -31.13
CA SER A 68 -19.72 -16.99 -31.55
C SER A 68 -20.65 -17.09 -30.33
N SER A 69 -21.59 -16.14 -30.23
CA SER A 69 -22.95 -16.18 -29.62
C SER A 69 -23.12 -16.84 -28.22
N ILE A 70 -23.64 -16.24 -27.15
CA ILE A 70 -24.61 -15.15 -26.88
C ILE A 70 -24.43 -14.73 -25.39
N GLU A 71 -24.96 -13.54 -25.05
CA GLU A 71 -25.24 -12.92 -23.73
C GLU A 71 -24.26 -11.86 -23.20
N GLU A 72 -24.82 -10.65 -23.01
CA GLU A 72 -24.19 -9.37 -22.70
C GLU A 72 -23.72 -9.29 -21.25
N ILE A 73 -22.44 -8.94 -21.04
CA ILE A 73 -21.95 -8.26 -19.84
C ILE A 73 -20.85 -7.27 -20.27
N PRO A 74 -20.93 -5.97 -19.95
CA PRO A 74 -19.90 -5.00 -20.33
C PRO A 74 -18.79 -4.96 -19.27
N ILE A 75 -17.65 -5.61 -19.54
CA ILE A 75 -16.42 -5.35 -18.78
C ILE A 75 -15.22 -5.43 -19.72
N THR A 76 -14.83 -4.29 -20.29
CA THR A 76 -13.43 -4.06 -20.67
C THR A 76 -13.03 -2.70 -20.12
N PRO A 77 -12.03 -2.62 -19.21
CA PRO A 77 -11.45 -1.34 -18.81
C PRO A 77 -10.87 -0.63 -20.05
N PRO A 78 -10.82 0.71 -20.07
CA PRO A 78 -10.21 1.44 -21.18
C PRO A 78 -8.76 0.96 -21.36
N ILE A 79 -8.34 0.71 -22.60
CA ILE A 79 -6.93 0.50 -22.93
C ILE A 79 -6.21 1.79 -22.57
N THR A 80 -5.61 1.84 -21.38
CA THR A 80 -4.85 2.99 -20.90
C THR A 80 -3.50 3.08 -21.61
N GLU A 81 -2.93 4.29 -21.66
CA GLU A 81 -1.61 4.58 -22.25
C GLU A 81 -0.49 3.68 -21.67
N THR A 82 -0.71 3.12 -20.48
CA THR A 82 0.10 2.12 -19.79
C THR A 82 0.19 0.78 -20.54
N LEU A 83 -0.84 0.35 -21.26
CA LEU A 83 -0.84 -0.88 -22.09
C LEU A 83 -0.16 -0.68 -23.45
N LEU A 84 0.04 0.57 -23.87
CA LEU A 84 0.68 0.97 -25.13
C LEU A 84 2.15 1.36 -24.95
N THR A 85 2.65 1.34 -23.71
CA THR A 85 4.02 1.67 -23.36
C THR A 85 4.80 0.44 -22.90
N GLN A 86 5.89 0.10 -23.61
CA GLN A 86 6.74 -1.04 -23.27
C GLN A 86 8.18 -0.57 -23.07
N ARG A 87 8.76 -0.85 -21.90
CA ARG A 87 10.14 -0.47 -21.55
C ARG A 87 11.02 -1.71 -21.36
N ILE A 88 12.19 -1.72 -21.98
CA ILE A 88 13.21 -2.78 -21.84
C ILE A 88 14.55 -2.12 -21.55
N TYR A 89 15.20 -2.53 -20.47
CA TYR A 89 16.52 -2.04 -20.06
C TYR A 89 17.56 -3.15 -20.12
N LEU A 90 18.72 -2.83 -20.70
CA LEU A 90 19.83 -3.75 -20.92
C LEU A 90 21.13 -3.15 -20.41
N GLU A 91 21.99 -3.97 -19.82
CA GLU A 91 23.34 -3.57 -19.42
C GLU A 91 24.41 -4.45 -20.03
N PHE A 92 25.58 -3.86 -20.26
CA PHE A 92 26.79 -4.53 -20.70
C PHE A 92 27.96 -4.07 -19.85
N SER A 93 28.75 -5.00 -19.35
CA SER A 93 29.97 -4.71 -18.59
C SER A 93 31.10 -5.61 -19.04
N ASP A 94 32.25 -5.01 -19.31
CA ASP A 94 33.54 -5.69 -19.48
C ASP A 94 34.62 -5.01 -18.61
N SER A 95 35.88 -5.45 -18.71
CA SER A 95 37.00 -4.89 -17.94
C SER A 95 37.27 -3.38 -18.11
N LYS A 96 36.69 -2.71 -19.12
CA LYS A 96 36.96 -1.31 -19.47
C LYS A 96 35.70 -0.48 -19.72
N SER A 97 34.52 -1.09 -19.78
CA SER A 97 33.32 -0.45 -20.29
C SER A 97 32.05 -0.95 -19.59
N HIS A 98 31.35 -0.02 -18.95
CA HIS A 98 30.02 -0.23 -18.35
C HIS A 98 29.01 0.62 -19.10
N LYS A 99 28.07 -0.02 -19.79
CA LYS A 99 27.12 0.62 -20.71
C LYS A 99 25.70 0.17 -20.44
N PHE A 100 24.76 1.07 -20.66
CA PHE A 100 23.33 0.76 -20.67
C PHE A 100 22.72 1.00 -22.05
N TYR A 101 21.59 0.32 -22.30
CA TYR A 101 20.75 0.49 -23.47
C TYR A 101 19.29 0.27 -23.08
N GLU A 102 18.48 1.30 -23.22
CA GLU A 102 17.07 1.34 -22.86
C GLU A 102 16.23 1.57 -24.12
N VAL A 103 15.14 0.81 -24.24
CA VAL A 103 14.19 0.91 -25.34
C VAL A 103 12.79 1.10 -24.76
N VAL A 104 12.12 2.19 -25.14
CA VAL A 104 10.75 2.52 -24.74
C VAL A 104 9.88 2.63 -25.99
N VAL A 105 8.87 1.80 -26.11
CA VAL A 105 7.83 1.93 -27.14
C VAL A 105 6.72 2.79 -26.56
N LYS A 106 6.28 3.83 -27.26
CA LYS A 106 5.14 4.68 -26.92
C LYS A 106 4.20 4.73 -28.12
N GLY A 107 3.22 3.84 -28.17
CA GLY A 107 2.35 3.70 -29.34
C GLY A 107 3.15 3.36 -30.60
N THR A 108 3.25 4.31 -31.53
CA THR A 108 4.02 4.19 -32.79
C THR A 108 5.47 4.66 -32.70
N GLU A 109 5.89 5.21 -31.56
CA GLU A 109 7.25 5.70 -31.36
C GLU A 109 8.11 4.68 -30.61
N VAL A 110 9.39 4.61 -30.98
CA VAL A 110 10.42 3.87 -30.24
C VAL A 110 11.49 4.88 -29.83
N VAL A 111 11.59 5.13 -28.54
CA VAL A 111 12.61 5.96 -27.91
C VAL A 111 13.71 5.05 -27.36
N ILE A 112 14.95 5.33 -27.72
CA ILE A 112 16.12 4.58 -27.28
C ILE A 112 17.04 5.53 -26.52
N ASN A 113 17.42 5.16 -25.30
CA ASN A 113 18.41 5.87 -24.50
C ASN A 113 19.63 4.96 -24.27
N TYR A 114 20.84 5.43 -24.52
CA TYR A 114 22.05 4.63 -24.36
C TYR A 114 23.24 5.45 -23.91
N GLY A 115 24.13 4.85 -23.13
CA GLY A 115 25.28 5.56 -22.60
C GLY A 115 26.16 4.71 -21.70
N ARG A 116 27.09 5.38 -21.00
CA ARG A 116 27.79 4.77 -19.87
C ARG A 116 26.84 4.75 -18.66
N ILE A 117 26.90 3.67 -17.88
CA ILE A 117 26.13 3.57 -16.63
C ILE A 117 26.53 4.76 -15.71
N GLY A 118 25.54 5.43 -15.12
CA GLY A 118 25.72 6.65 -14.31
C GLY A 118 25.75 7.98 -15.08
N ALA A 119 25.72 7.97 -16.42
CA ALA A 119 25.62 9.19 -17.23
C ALA A 119 24.20 9.40 -17.78
N LYS A 120 23.85 10.64 -18.16
CA LYS A 120 22.54 10.98 -18.75
C LYS A 120 22.22 10.22 -20.05
N GLY A 121 23.24 9.71 -20.75
CA GLY A 121 23.09 8.99 -22.00
C GLY A 121 22.79 9.88 -23.21
N GLN A 122 22.51 9.23 -24.34
CA GLN A 122 22.10 9.83 -25.60
C GLN A 122 20.78 9.21 -26.03
N PHE A 123 19.89 10.05 -26.56
CA PHE A 123 18.55 9.64 -26.99
C PHE A 123 18.46 9.54 -28.51
N SER A 124 17.68 8.58 -28.99
CA SER A 124 17.27 8.42 -30.38
C SER A 124 15.81 8.02 -30.43
N THR A 125 15.00 8.79 -31.12
CA THR A 125 13.57 8.52 -31.28
C THR A 125 13.28 8.20 -32.74
N ASN A 126 12.52 7.13 -32.99
CA ASN A 126 12.05 6.74 -34.32
C ASN A 126 10.55 6.48 -34.28
N THR A 127 9.82 6.97 -35.29
CA THR A 127 8.36 6.79 -35.41
C THR A 127 8.04 5.80 -36.53
N TYR A 128 7.06 4.92 -36.30
CA TYR A 128 6.66 3.86 -37.22
C TYR A 128 5.20 4.01 -37.66
N PRO A 129 4.80 3.42 -38.80
CA PRO A 129 3.42 3.56 -39.29
C PRO A 129 2.35 2.90 -38.41
N THR A 130 2.71 1.89 -37.61
CA THR A 130 1.78 1.16 -36.74
C THR A 130 2.48 0.73 -35.45
N VAL A 131 1.69 0.44 -34.41
CA VAL A 131 2.17 -0.02 -33.10
C VAL A 131 2.92 -1.35 -33.22
N GLU A 132 2.46 -2.25 -34.09
CA GLU A 132 3.08 -3.55 -34.32
C GLU A 132 4.48 -3.39 -34.94
N LYS A 133 4.62 -2.46 -35.89
CA LYS A 133 5.91 -2.15 -36.51
C LYS A 133 6.88 -1.50 -35.52
N ALA A 134 6.39 -0.63 -34.64
CA ALA A 134 7.18 -0.06 -33.56
C ALA A 134 7.68 -1.14 -32.60
N ARG A 135 6.79 -2.04 -32.16
CA ARG A 135 7.15 -3.19 -31.29
C ARG A 135 8.14 -4.13 -31.96
N LEU A 136 7.95 -4.47 -33.24
CA LEU A 136 8.88 -5.33 -33.97
C LEU A 136 10.27 -4.69 -34.09
N ALA A 137 10.32 -3.39 -34.39
CA ALA A 137 11.57 -2.64 -34.47
C ALA A 137 12.29 -2.57 -33.11
N ALA A 138 11.55 -2.36 -32.02
CA ALA A 138 12.08 -2.41 -30.66
C ALA A 138 12.65 -3.80 -30.33
N SER A 139 11.90 -4.88 -30.59
CA SER A 139 12.35 -6.26 -30.40
C SER A 139 13.62 -6.57 -31.20
N LYS A 140 13.72 -6.07 -32.43
CA LYS A 140 14.94 -6.22 -33.24
C LYS A 140 16.14 -5.53 -32.59
N LYS A 141 15.95 -4.30 -32.07
CA LYS A 141 17.01 -3.54 -31.38
C LYS A 141 17.46 -4.21 -30.09
N VAL A 142 16.53 -4.76 -29.32
CA VAL A 142 16.83 -5.53 -28.11
C VAL A 142 17.64 -6.78 -28.45
N ASN A 143 17.17 -7.59 -29.41
CA ASN A 143 17.87 -8.81 -29.84
C ASN A 143 19.27 -8.53 -30.43
N GLU A 144 19.44 -7.43 -31.16
CA GLU A 144 20.75 -6.97 -31.64
C GLU A 144 21.74 -6.71 -30.49
N LYS A 145 21.26 -6.22 -29.34
CA LYS A 145 22.08 -5.95 -28.16
C LYS A 145 22.34 -7.20 -27.31
N LEU A 146 21.33 -8.04 -27.12
CA LEU A 146 21.48 -9.33 -26.43
C LEU A 146 22.53 -10.21 -27.12
N LYS A 147 22.52 -10.27 -28.47
CA LYS A 147 23.56 -10.97 -29.25
C LYS A 147 24.97 -10.40 -29.06
N LYS A 148 25.09 -9.14 -28.62
CA LYS A 148 26.37 -8.47 -28.33
C LYS A 148 26.80 -8.63 -26.87
N GLY A 149 26.15 -9.51 -26.11
CA GLY A 149 26.46 -9.80 -24.72
C GLY A 149 25.84 -8.82 -23.71
N TYR A 150 24.91 -7.97 -24.14
CA TYR A 150 24.07 -7.25 -23.18
C TYR A 150 23.15 -8.23 -22.48
N VAL A 151 22.87 -7.98 -21.20
CA VAL A 151 21.94 -8.78 -20.40
C VAL A 151 20.75 -7.91 -20.06
N GLN A 152 19.55 -8.48 -20.16
CA GLN A 152 18.34 -7.79 -19.72
C GLN A 152 18.32 -7.71 -18.20
N THR A 153 18.07 -6.51 -17.69
CA THR A 153 18.04 -6.22 -16.26
C THR A 153 17.01 -5.13 -16.00
N VAL A 154 16.59 -4.99 -14.75
CA VAL A 154 15.93 -3.77 -14.30
C VAL A 154 17.01 -2.70 -14.15
N LYS A 155 16.71 -1.45 -14.53
CA LYS A 155 17.61 -0.33 -14.29
C LYS A 155 17.92 -0.29 -12.79
N ASN A 156 19.21 -0.21 -12.41
CA ASN A 156 19.74 -0.25 -11.03
C ASN A 156 19.95 -1.65 -10.38
N LYS A 157 19.67 -2.78 -11.06
CA LYS A 157 19.78 -4.13 -10.42
C LYS A 157 21.21 -4.54 -10.01
N ARG A 158 22.28 -3.92 -10.52
CA ARG A 158 23.66 -4.23 -10.12
C ARG A 158 24.07 -3.71 -8.74
N ASN A 159 23.19 -2.96 -8.06
CA ASN A 159 23.53 -2.21 -6.85
C ASN A 159 22.76 -2.68 -5.60
N LEU A 160 21.81 -3.62 -5.70
CA LEU A 160 20.98 -4.04 -4.56
C LEU A 160 21.76 -4.75 -3.43
N LEU A 161 22.86 -5.45 -3.75
CA LEU A 161 23.71 -6.10 -2.74
C LEU A 161 24.76 -5.14 -2.14
N GLU A 162 25.13 -4.05 -2.82
CA GLU A 162 26.09 -3.06 -2.31
C GLU A 162 25.41 -1.96 -1.46
N HIS A 163 24.11 -1.71 -1.65
CA HIS A 163 23.36 -0.68 -0.91
C HIS A 163 22.54 -1.20 0.26
N LYS A 164 22.55 -2.50 0.57
CA LYS A 164 21.82 -3.04 1.73
C LYS A 164 22.49 -2.67 3.06
N ASP A 165 22.48 -1.38 3.39
CA ASP A 165 23.01 -0.81 4.62
C ASP A 165 21.91 -0.50 5.64
N LEU A 166 20.64 -0.49 5.21
CA LEU A 166 19.46 -0.37 6.07
C LEU A 166 18.91 -1.75 6.42
N ASP A 167 18.55 -1.94 7.69
CA ASP A 167 17.91 -3.14 8.19
C ASP A 167 16.53 -2.78 8.74
N ILE A 168 15.48 -3.34 8.12
CA ILE A 168 14.09 -3.10 8.53
C ILE A 168 13.85 -3.43 10.01
N SER A 169 14.62 -4.38 10.57
CA SER A 169 14.46 -4.81 11.97
C SER A 169 14.66 -3.67 12.97
N GLN A 170 15.39 -2.61 12.59
CA GLN A 170 15.62 -1.42 13.41
C GLN A 170 14.38 -0.53 13.55
N PHE A 171 13.43 -0.66 12.61
CA PHE A 171 12.22 0.15 12.55
C PHE A 171 10.97 -0.60 12.98
N ILE A 172 11.05 -1.92 13.21
CA ILE A 172 9.92 -2.70 13.72
C ILE A 172 9.55 -2.20 15.11
N ARG A 173 8.25 -2.00 15.34
CA ARG A 173 7.72 -1.63 16.67
C ARG A 173 6.68 -2.66 17.11
N PRO A 174 6.52 -2.89 18.41
CA PRO A 174 5.37 -3.64 18.88
C PRO A 174 4.08 -2.85 18.66
N ALA A 175 3.04 -3.56 18.25
CA ALA A 175 1.64 -3.13 18.31
C ALA A 175 0.84 -4.20 19.06
N TRP A 176 -0.34 -3.82 19.57
CA TRP A 176 -1.16 -4.75 20.33
C TRP A 176 -2.57 -4.84 19.78
N LYS A 177 -2.95 -6.04 19.32
CA LYS A 177 -4.34 -6.34 18.95
C LYS A 177 -5.17 -6.56 20.21
N PRO A 178 -6.36 -5.94 20.33
CA PRO A 178 -7.23 -6.15 21.47
C PRO A 178 -7.86 -7.54 21.43
N ILE A 179 -7.80 -8.26 22.54
CA ILE A 179 -8.60 -9.48 22.75
C ILE A 179 -9.86 -9.06 23.49
N VAL A 180 -11.02 -9.28 22.89
CA VAL A 180 -12.29 -8.77 23.38
C VAL A 180 -13.23 -9.86 23.87
N ARG A 181 -14.15 -9.47 24.75
CA ARG A 181 -15.31 -10.24 25.18
C ARG A 181 -16.56 -9.38 25.07
N GLU A 182 -17.63 -9.95 24.53
CA GLU A 182 -18.95 -9.30 24.52
C GLU A 182 -19.40 -8.91 25.93
N GLY A 183 -19.95 -7.71 26.06
CA GLY A 183 -20.49 -7.19 27.31
C GLY A 183 -19.76 -5.94 27.82
N ASP A 184 -20.47 -5.24 28.70
CA ASP A 184 -20.04 -4.00 29.34
C ASP A 184 -19.63 -4.30 30.78
N ASP A 185 -18.33 -4.42 31.02
CA ASP A 185 -17.78 -4.69 32.35
C ASP A 185 -17.74 -3.40 33.21
N SER A 186 -16.75 -3.25 34.09
CA SER A 186 -16.57 -2.04 34.91
C SER A 186 -16.52 -0.75 34.09
N LEU A 187 -16.96 0.36 34.71
CA LEU A 187 -16.82 1.71 34.15
C LEU A 187 -15.35 2.08 33.87
N LEU A 188 -14.40 1.45 34.55
CA LEU A 188 -12.97 1.69 34.36
C LEU A 188 -12.34 0.82 33.26
N SER A 189 -13.02 -0.21 32.76
CA SER A 189 -12.42 -1.15 31.82
C SER A 189 -12.09 -0.51 30.47
N SER A 190 -11.03 -1.02 29.83
CA SER A 190 -10.79 -0.79 28.41
C SER A 190 -11.88 -1.47 27.58
N LYS A 191 -12.51 -0.77 26.64
CA LYS A 191 -13.69 -1.26 25.91
C LYS A 191 -13.94 -0.51 24.60
N PHE A 192 -14.64 -1.19 23.70
CA PHE A 192 -15.35 -0.60 22.57
C PHE A 192 -16.82 -0.40 22.95
N ALA A 193 -17.35 0.79 22.68
CA ALA A 193 -18.69 1.21 23.10
C ALA A 193 -18.97 0.94 24.60
N GLY A 194 -20.24 0.71 24.97
CA GLY A 194 -20.64 0.53 26.36
C GLY A 194 -20.69 1.83 27.17
N ARG A 195 -20.85 1.70 28.49
CA ARG A 195 -20.93 2.85 29.39
C ARG A 195 -19.53 3.39 29.70
N PRO A 196 -19.25 4.67 29.38
CA PRO A 196 -18.03 5.32 29.81
C PRO A 196 -18.06 5.57 31.31
N TRP A 197 -16.88 5.70 31.92
CA TRP A 197 -16.80 6.41 33.20
C TRP A 197 -17.11 7.89 32.99
N LEU A 198 -17.96 8.46 33.84
CA LEU A 198 -18.27 9.89 33.91
C LEU A 198 -18.19 10.32 35.38
N ALA A 199 -17.86 11.57 35.68
CA ALA A 199 -17.88 12.05 37.06
C ALA A 199 -19.34 12.18 37.58
N GLU A 200 -19.55 12.13 38.90
CA GLU A 200 -20.89 12.07 39.55
C GLU A 200 -21.92 13.08 39.01
N ASN A 201 -21.48 14.30 38.70
CA ASN A 201 -22.33 15.38 38.21
C ASN A 201 -22.09 15.73 36.72
N GLU A 202 -21.45 14.83 35.98
CA GLU A 202 -21.14 15.02 34.57
C GLU A 202 -22.28 14.52 33.69
N SER A 203 -22.79 15.40 32.84
CA SER A 203 -23.74 15.05 31.80
C SER A 203 -23.09 14.22 30.69
N TRP A 204 -23.90 13.42 29.99
CA TRP A 204 -23.43 12.70 28.82
C TRP A 204 -22.84 13.66 27.76
N PRO A 205 -21.68 13.36 27.15
CA PRO A 205 -21.05 14.25 26.18
C PRO A 205 -21.94 14.59 24.97
N THR A 206 -21.98 15.88 24.62
CA THR A 206 -22.69 16.41 23.46
C THR A 206 -21.72 16.84 22.37
N CYS A 207 -22.11 16.66 21.12
CA CYS A 207 -21.26 17.00 19.97
C CYS A 207 -20.86 18.49 19.97
N PRO A 208 -19.57 18.82 19.86
CA PRO A 208 -19.12 20.21 19.80
C PRO A 208 -19.55 20.93 18.51
N CYS A 209 -19.84 20.19 17.43
CA CYS A 209 -20.29 20.77 16.16
C CYS A 209 -21.75 21.19 16.18
N CYS A 210 -22.66 20.27 16.52
CA CYS A 210 -24.09 20.54 16.46
C CYS A 210 -24.68 21.02 17.79
N GLY A 211 -23.99 20.79 18.92
CA GLY A 211 -24.42 21.17 20.27
C GLY A 211 -25.68 20.48 20.77
N LYS A 212 -26.24 19.52 20.01
CA LYS A 212 -27.57 18.94 20.26
C LYS A 212 -27.55 17.44 20.48
N SER A 213 -26.74 16.72 19.71
CA SER A 213 -26.72 15.26 19.75
C SER A 213 -25.81 14.76 20.88
N SER A 214 -26.33 13.84 21.70
CA SER A 214 -25.50 12.99 22.55
C SER A 214 -24.56 12.16 21.66
N MET A 215 -23.32 11.98 22.10
CA MET A 215 -22.30 11.29 21.31
C MET A 215 -22.22 9.81 21.66
N GLN A 216 -21.87 8.98 20.68
CA GLN A 216 -21.61 7.55 20.89
C GLN A 216 -20.18 7.37 21.41
N LEU A 217 -19.98 6.73 22.56
CA LEU A 217 -18.65 6.24 22.93
C LEU A 217 -18.17 5.25 21.87
N PHE A 218 -17.04 5.52 21.24
CA PHE A 218 -16.37 4.57 20.33
C PHE A 218 -15.44 3.68 21.11
N PHE A 219 -14.54 4.27 21.91
CA PHE A 219 -13.66 3.49 22.75
C PHE A 219 -13.32 4.19 24.06
N GLN A 220 -12.93 3.39 25.05
CA GLN A 220 -12.27 3.81 26.27
C GLN A 220 -11.05 2.91 26.52
N LEU A 221 -9.93 3.49 26.92
CA LEU A 221 -8.74 2.75 27.37
C LEU A 221 -8.43 3.10 28.82
N ASN A 222 -8.18 2.08 29.63
CA ASN A 222 -7.56 2.22 30.93
C ASN A 222 -6.05 2.20 30.80
N LEU A 223 -5.42 3.35 30.95
CA LEU A 223 -3.98 3.51 30.75
C LEU A 223 -3.15 2.69 31.75
N SER A 224 -3.70 2.38 32.93
CA SER A 224 -3.02 1.55 33.93
C SER A 224 -2.99 0.05 33.60
N GLU A 225 -3.82 -0.40 32.65
CA GLU A 225 -3.97 -1.80 32.23
C GLU A 225 -3.39 -2.07 30.83
N LEU A 226 -2.79 -1.06 30.20
CA LEU A 226 -2.12 -1.23 28.92
C LEU A 226 -0.85 -2.10 29.08
N PRO A 227 -0.44 -2.80 28.00
CA PRO A 227 0.78 -3.60 28.02
C PRO A 227 2.02 -2.71 28.07
N GLU A 228 3.13 -3.27 28.59
CA GLU A 228 4.43 -2.62 28.45
C GLU A 228 4.95 -2.75 27.00
N PRO A 229 5.71 -1.78 26.48
CA PRO A 229 6.15 -0.54 27.14
C PRO A 229 5.12 0.61 27.10
N VAL A 230 4.02 0.48 26.34
CA VAL A 230 3.09 1.58 26.07
C VAL A 230 2.28 2.06 27.28
N LYS A 231 2.24 1.29 28.37
CA LYS A 231 1.59 1.64 29.64
C LYS A 231 2.00 3.01 30.18
N SER A 232 3.28 3.34 30.09
CA SER A 232 3.80 4.63 30.59
C SER A 232 3.78 5.74 29.53
N GLU A 233 3.42 5.41 28.30
CA GLU A 233 3.60 6.31 27.18
C GLU A 233 2.50 7.36 27.10
N TYR A 234 1.23 6.99 27.23
CA TYR A 234 0.10 7.87 26.86
C TYR A 234 -0.44 8.74 28.00
N GLY A 235 0.16 8.70 29.18
CA GLY A 235 -0.29 9.41 30.37
C GLY A 235 -0.90 8.46 31.41
N THR A 236 -1.82 8.95 32.22
CA THR A 236 -2.46 8.18 33.31
C THR A 236 -3.97 8.40 33.33
N GLY A 237 -4.71 7.41 33.83
CA GLY A 237 -6.17 7.47 33.91
C GLY A 237 -6.83 6.77 32.72
N LEU A 238 -7.86 7.39 32.15
CA LEU A 238 -8.62 6.86 31.02
C LEU A 238 -8.48 7.77 29.80
N ILE A 239 -8.33 7.18 28.62
CA ILE A 239 -8.60 7.87 27.35
C ILE A 239 -10.00 7.47 26.89
N GLN A 240 -10.80 8.44 26.48
CA GLN A 240 -12.13 8.22 25.92
C GLN A 240 -12.25 8.94 24.59
N MET A 241 -12.90 8.28 23.62
CA MET A 241 -13.32 8.90 22.37
C MET A 241 -14.81 8.74 22.17
N PHE A 242 -15.48 9.87 21.99
CA PHE A 242 -16.87 9.94 21.60
C PHE A 242 -16.98 10.43 20.16
N HIS A 243 -17.91 9.86 19.40
CA HIS A 243 -18.18 10.21 18.02
C HIS A 243 -19.65 10.62 17.85
N CYS A 244 -19.87 11.73 17.17
CA CYS A 244 -21.19 12.17 16.76
C CYS A 244 -21.47 11.56 15.39
N LEU A 245 -22.29 10.50 15.33
CA LEU A 245 -22.59 9.86 14.04
C LEU A 245 -23.41 10.75 13.07
N PRO A 246 -24.25 11.74 13.48
CA PRO A 246 -25.03 12.54 12.52
C PRO A 246 -24.20 13.11 11.38
N SER A 247 -24.56 12.74 10.15
CA SER A 247 -23.83 13.09 8.91
C SER A 247 -23.79 14.59 8.64
N ASN A 248 -24.69 15.38 9.26
CA ASN A 248 -24.64 16.84 9.20
C ASN A 248 -23.47 17.46 9.97
N CYS A 249 -22.69 16.66 10.71
CA CYS A 249 -21.47 17.09 11.39
C CYS A 249 -20.19 16.67 10.65
N GLU A 250 -20.32 15.87 9.58
CA GLU A 250 -19.24 15.55 8.65
C GLU A 250 -19.16 16.70 7.64
N GLY A 251 -18.28 17.69 7.80
CA GLY A 251 -18.15 18.70 6.74
C GLY A 251 -17.59 20.09 7.04
N ILE A 252 -17.00 20.35 8.21
CA ILE A 252 -16.21 21.58 8.39
C ILE A 252 -14.81 21.20 8.88
N LEU A 253 -14.01 20.67 7.95
CA LEU A 253 -12.60 20.41 8.17
C LEU A 253 -11.87 21.74 8.10
N LYS A 254 -11.43 22.27 9.24
CA LYS A 254 -10.38 23.29 9.24
C LYS A 254 -9.07 22.51 9.19
N PRO A 255 -8.16 22.81 8.25
CA PRO A 255 -6.85 22.15 8.25
C PRO A 255 -6.20 22.35 9.62
N ALA A 256 -5.68 21.27 10.21
CA ALA A 256 -4.79 21.40 11.36
C ALA A 256 -3.57 22.24 10.96
N GLN A 257 -2.85 22.76 11.95
CA GLN A 257 -1.57 23.38 11.67
C GLN A 257 -0.65 22.31 11.06
N VAL A 258 -0.35 22.52 9.78
CA VAL A 258 0.40 21.58 8.94
C VAL A 258 1.88 21.74 9.23
N TYR A 259 2.53 20.64 9.58
CA TYR A 259 3.98 20.57 9.66
C TYR A 259 4.46 19.51 8.68
N TYR A 260 5.56 19.81 7.97
CA TYR A 260 6.23 18.86 7.09
C TYR A 260 5.46 18.41 5.84
N GLY A 261 4.58 19.28 5.30
CA GLY A 261 4.08 19.15 3.93
C GLY A 261 2.85 18.26 3.72
N ARG A 262 2.31 17.59 4.75
CA ARG A 262 1.09 16.77 4.66
C ARG A 262 -0.06 17.36 5.48
N THR A 263 -1.16 17.70 4.80
CA THR A 263 -2.34 18.30 5.44
C THR A 263 -3.17 17.22 6.12
N ALA A 264 -3.20 17.22 7.44
CA ALA A 264 -4.20 16.48 8.19
C ALA A 264 -5.50 17.28 8.24
N TYR A 265 -6.63 16.59 8.14
CA TYR A 265 -7.96 17.17 8.27
C TYR A 265 -8.63 16.65 9.55
N PRO A 266 -8.41 17.28 10.71
CA PRO A 266 -9.03 16.87 11.95
C PRO A 266 -10.54 16.83 11.81
N ILE A 267 -11.09 15.72 12.28
CA ILE A 267 -12.51 15.45 12.23
C ILE A 267 -13.18 16.14 13.43
N PRO A 268 -14.00 17.18 13.22
CA PRO A 268 -14.44 18.04 14.32
C PRO A 268 -15.56 17.42 15.16
N ASN A 269 -16.26 16.40 14.66
CA ASN A 269 -17.41 15.78 15.30
C ASN A 269 -17.04 14.64 16.26
N VAL A 270 -15.82 14.69 16.80
CA VAL A 270 -15.33 13.78 17.85
C VAL A 270 -14.93 14.57 19.10
N LEU A 271 -15.01 13.89 20.24
CA LEU A 271 -14.45 14.35 21.50
C LEU A 271 -13.49 13.28 21.98
N ILE A 272 -12.19 13.57 21.93
CA ILE A 272 -11.16 12.75 22.57
C ILE A 272 -10.72 13.48 23.83
N ARG A 273 -10.62 12.74 24.93
CA ARG A 273 -10.15 13.30 26.20
C ARG A 273 -9.40 12.27 27.01
N MET A 274 -8.54 12.77 27.87
CA MET A 274 -7.96 11.99 28.95
C MET A 274 -8.52 12.49 30.28
N ILE A 275 -8.94 11.56 31.12
CA ILE A 275 -9.52 11.86 32.43
C ILE A 275 -8.85 11.01 33.50
N SER A 276 -8.77 11.54 34.71
CA SER A 276 -8.30 10.81 35.88
C SER A 276 -9.49 10.52 36.79
N PRO A 277 -9.98 9.27 36.86
CA PRO A 277 -11.08 8.91 37.75
C PRO A 277 -10.72 9.21 39.21
N THR A 278 -11.45 10.10 39.87
CA THR A 278 -11.22 10.52 41.27
C THR A 278 -12.25 9.99 42.26
N SER A 279 -13.36 9.42 41.76
CA SER A 279 -14.48 8.90 42.54
C SER A 279 -15.08 7.66 41.86
N GLU A 280 -16.08 7.06 42.51
CA GLU A 280 -17.00 6.15 41.82
C GLU A 280 -17.64 6.91 40.64
N GLY A 281 -17.71 6.23 39.48
CA GLY A 281 -18.25 6.83 38.27
C GLY A 281 -19.76 7.01 38.35
N ALA A 282 -20.27 8.06 37.73
CA ALA A 282 -21.70 8.27 37.56
C ALA A 282 -22.31 7.19 36.67
N ILE A 283 -23.60 6.96 36.89
CA ILE A 283 -24.44 6.12 36.03
C ILE A 283 -25.59 6.99 35.52
N PRO A 284 -25.31 8.00 34.66
CA PRO A 284 -26.38 8.81 34.12
C PRO A 284 -27.33 7.95 33.27
N PRO A 285 -28.59 8.40 33.10
CA PRO A 285 -29.50 7.77 32.15
C PRO A 285 -28.85 7.65 30.77
N LEU A 286 -29.01 6.49 30.14
CA LEU A 286 -28.50 6.29 28.78
C LEU A 286 -29.20 7.26 27.83
N PRO A 287 -28.45 7.92 26.93
CA PRO A 287 -29.04 8.85 25.97
C PRO A 287 -29.78 8.09 24.87
N MET A 288 -30.49 8.83 24.04
CA MET A 288 -30.92 8.36 22.73
C MET A 288 -29.86 8.77 21.70
N ILE A 289 -29.47 7.83 20.84
CA ILE A 289 -28.56 8.09 19.72
C ILE A 289 -29.41 7.89 18.46
N TYR A 290 -29.70 8.98 17.75
CA TYR A 290 -30.60 8.99 16.57
C TYR A 290 -32.02 8.49 16.79
N GLY A 291 -32.59 8.76 17.96
CA GLY A 291 -33.92 8.27 18.27
C GLY A 291 -33.97 6.77 18.57
N GLU A 292 -32.81 6.10 18.62
CA GLU A 292 -32.66 4.73 19.08
C GLU A 292 -32.00 4.69 20.47
N LYS A 293 -32.29 3.62 21.23
CA LYS A 293 -31.73 3.45 22.57
C LYS A 293 -30.23 3.20 22.48
N TYR A 294 -29.46 3.83 23.37
CA TYR A 294 -28.02 3.59 23.48
C TYR A 294 -27.70 2.10 23.63
N GLY A 295 -26.66 1.64 22.93
CA GLY A 295 -26.18 0.26 22.97
C GLY A 295 -26.90 -0.71 22.01
N VAL A 296 -27.96 -0.29 21.32
CA VAL A 296 -28.65 -1.14 20.32
C VAL A 296 -27.79 -1.35 19.07
N HIS A 297 -27.23 -0.28 18.51
CA HIS A 297 -26.40 -0.35 17.30
C HIS A 297 -24.92 -0.61 17.60
N PHE A 298 -24.46 -0.25 18.80
CA PHE A 298 -23.08 -0.36 19.23
C PHE A 298 -23.03 -1.20 20.51
N PRO A 299 -23.12 -2.54 20.40
CA PRO A 299 -23.00 -3.41 21.55
C PRO A 299 -21.60 -3.25 22.17
N ALA A 300 -21.54 -3.30 23.50
CA ALA A 300 -20.29 -3.15 24.22
C ALA A 300 -19.41 -4.40 24.07
N LYS A 301 -18.11 -4.18 23.84
CA LYS A 301 -17.09 -5.22 23.91
C LYS A 301 -15.98 -4.78 24.85
N THR A 302 -15.73 -5.54 25.91
CA THR A 302 -14.67 -5.26 26.87
C THR A 302 -13.35 -5.86 26.37
N ILE A 303 -12.27 -5.08 26.38
CA ILE A 303 -10.92 -5.57 26.09
C ILE A 303 -10.40 -6.25 27.35
N ILE A 304 -10.08 -7.54 27.25
CA ILE A 304 -9.68 -8.39 28.38
C ILE A 304 -8.19 -8.76 28.36
N ALA A 305 -7.54 -8.62 27.21
CA ALA A 305 -6.11 -8.86 27.03
C ALA A 305 -5.61 -8.19 25.75
N TRP A 306 -4.29 -8.24 25.56
CA TRP A 306 -3.59 -7.67 24.41
C TRP A 306 -2.71 -8.74 23.79
N GLN A 307 -2.79 -8.90 22.47
CA GLN A 307 -1.86 -9.72 21.71
C GLN A 307 -0.79 -8.82 21.10
N GLU A 308 0.45 -8.95 21.56
CA GLU A 308 1.60 -8.27 20.97
C GLU A 308 1.92 -8.85 19.59
N VAL A 309 2.12 -7.97 18.61
CA VAL A 309 2.44 -8.30 17.22
C VAL A 309 3.51 -7.31 16.74
N ALA A 310 4.47 -7.81 15.96
CA ALA A 310 5.42 -6.95 15.26
C ALA A 310 4.69 -6.12 14.20
N ASP A 311 4.95 -4.82 14.20
CA ASP A 311 4.33 -3.86 13.29
C ASP A 311 5.40 -3.12 12.51
N TYR A 312 5.12 -2.89 11.23
CA TYR A 312 6.06 -2.37 10.26
C TYR A 312 5.66 -0.95 9.84
N PRO A 313 6.64 -0.06 9.61
CA PRO A 313 6.37 1.27 9.08
C PRO A 313 5.84 1.20 7.65
N ASP A 314 5.02 2.18 7.28
CA ASP A 314 4.78 2.49 5.87
C ASP A 314 6.04 3.15 5.26
N LEU A 315 6.08 3.30 3.94
CA LEU A 315 7.19 3.95 3.25
C LEU A 315 7.39 5.39 3.72
N GLU A 316 6.32 6.16 3.88
CA GLU A 316 6.42 7.54 4.40
C GLU A 316 6.92 7.59 5.85
N ASP A 317 6.55 6.62 6.69
CA ASP A 317 7.11 6.49 8.04
C ASP A 317 8.63 6.23 7.98
N LEU A 318 9.09 5.37 7.06
CA LEU A 318 10.53 5.12 6.87
C LEU A 318 11.28 6.38 6.45
N ILE A 319 10.72 7.19 5.55
CA ILE A 319 11.34 8.45 5.14
C ILE A 319 11.50 9.39 6.33
N ALA A 320 10.45 9.54 7.15
CA ALA A 320 10.51 10.34 8.36
C ALA A 320 11.55 9.79 9.36
N LEU A 321 11.70 8.47 9.48
CA LEU A 321 12.62 7.83 10.42
C LEU A 321 14.09 7.87 9.97
N VAL A 322 14.34 7.75 8.67
CA VAL A 322 15.69 7.68 8.11
C VAL A 322 16.25 9.07 7.83
N TYR A 323 15.46 9.95 7.21
CA TYR A 323 15.94 11.26 6.74
C TYR A 323 15.32 12.45 7.47
N GLY A 324 14.26 12.23 8.24
CA GLY A 324 13.56 13.28 8.96
C GLY A 324 12.28 13.73 8.26
N TRP A 325 11.42 14.38 9.04
CA TRP A 325 10.08 14.78 8.59
C TRP A 325 10.11 15.79 7.44
N ASP A 326 11.14 16.63 7.33
CA ASP A 326 11.29 17.61 6.25
C ASP A 326 11.51 16.99 4.86
N GLN A 327 11.74 15.69 4.77
CA GLN A 327 12.00 14.95 3.54
C GLN A 327 10.79 14.17 3.00
N LEU A 328 9.62 14.28 3.65
CA LEU A 328 8.40 13.59 3.22
C LEU A 328 7.96 14.00 1.80
N GLY A 329 7.51 13.02 1.02
CA GLY A 329 7.12 13.18 -0.39
C GLY A 329 8.29 13.36 -1.35
N ASN A 330 9.53 13.09 -0.92
CA ASN A 330 10.69 13.06 -1.80
C ASN A 330 10.81 11.68 -2.46
N GLU A 331 10.21 11.54 -3.64
CA GLU A 331 10.20 10.31 -4.45
C GLU A 331 11.60 9.71 -4.67
N THR A 332 12.65 10.54 -4.73
CA THR A 332 14.03 10.03 -4.88
C THR A 332 14.53 9.33 -3.62
N LEU A 333 14.15 9.80 -2.44
CA LEU A 333 14.51 9.18 -1.17
C LEU A 333 13.65 7.95 -0.88
N GLU A 334 12.41 7.92 -1.37
CA GLU A 334 11.53 6.75 -1.36
C GLU A 334 12.17 5.58 -2.12
N ASP A 335 12.58 5.81 -3.37
CA ASP A 335 13.33 4.82 -4.16
C ASP A 335 14.63 4.40 -3.45
N GLU A 336 15.36 5.35 -2.86
CA GLU A 336 16.62 5.08 -2.15
C GLU A 336 16.40 4.16 -0.93
N VAL A 337 15.36 4.39 -0.12
CA VAL A 337 15.07 3.55 1.06
C VAL A 337 14.69 2.14 0.67
N ILE A 338 13.89 1.97 -0.39
CA ILE A 338 13.51 0.65 -0.94
C ILE A 338 14.78 -0.11 -1.38
N GLU A 339 15.64 0.54 -2.18
CA GLU A 339 16.90 -0.05 -2.63
C GLU A 339 17.83 -0.38 -1.45
N ARG A 340 17.91 0.51 -0.45
CA ARG A 340 18.78 0.32 0.73
C ARG A 340 18.29 -0.74 1.71
N LEU A 341 17.00 -1.03 1.73
CA LEU A 341 16.44 -2.18 2.45
C LEU A 341 16.63 -3.50 1.66
N GLY A 342 16.98 -3.39 0.37
CA GLY A 342 17.27 -4.49 -0.52
C GLY A 342 16.05 -5.06 -1.25
N PHE A 343 15.01 -4.25 -1.44
CA PHE A 343 13.84 -4.58 -2.26
C PHE A 343 14.06 -4.17 -3.72
N GLU A 344 13.48 -4.90 -4.66
CA GLU A 344 13.67 -4.61 -6.10
C GLU A 344 12.95 -3.34 -6.55
N ASP A 345 11.75 -3.10 -6.02
CA ASP A 345 10.88 -1.97 -6.32
C ASP A 345 9.83 -1.79 -5.21
N LEU A 346 8.93 -0.81 -5.41
CA LEU A 346 7.84 -0.51 -4.48
C LEU A 346 6.87 -1.68 -4.30
N ASP A 347 6.58 -2.44 -5.37
CA ASP A 347 5.63 -3.55 -5.28
C ASP A 347 6.22 -4.67 -4.41
N ASP A 348 7.51 -5.01 -4.61
CA ASP A 348 8.23 -5.98 -3.77
C ASP A 348 8.33 -5.55 -2.30
N PHE A 349 8.52 -4.24 -2.05
CA PHE A 349 8.49 -3.67 -0.70
C PHE A 349 7.11 -3.83 -0.05
N CYS A 350 6.05 -3.36 -0.71
CA CYS A 350 4.67 -3.38 -0.18
C CYS A 350 4.14 -4.80 0.05
N ASP A 351 4.51 -5.76 -0.80
CA ASP A 351 4.14 -7.17 -0.64
C ASP A 351 4.86 -7.82 0.57
N SER A 352 6.00 -7.27 0.98
CA SER A 352 6.87 -7.83 2.03
C SER A 352 6.72 -7.13 3.39
N ILE A 353 6.42 -5.83 3.38
CA ILE A 353 6.39 -4.96 4.55
C ILE A 353 5.11 -4.13 4.45
N ALA A 354 4.24 -4.29 5.45
CA ALA A 354 3.01 -3.51 5.55
C ALA A 354 2.66 -3.23 7.01
N PRO A 355 2.12 -2.04 7.32
CA PRO A 355 1.54 -1.77 8.62
C PRO A 355 0.40 -2.74 8.94
N LEU A 356 0.32 -3.13 10.21
CA LEU A 356 -0.66 -4.09 10.70
C LEU A 356 -2.09 -3.56 10.58
N GLU A 357 -2.93 -4.23 9.80
CA GLU A 357 -4.34 -3.92 9.68
C GLU A 357 -5.17 -4.34 10.91
N GLY A 358 -6.35 -3.73 11.03
CA GLY A 358 -7.32 -3.96 12.10
C GLY A 358 -7.19 -2.97 13.26
N ASP A 359 -8.04 -3.16 14.27
CA ASP A 359 -7.95 -2.41 15.52
C ASP A 359 -6.64 -2.75 16.24
N LYS A 360 -5.87 -1.72 16.60
CA LYS A 360 -4.61 -1.90 17.33
C LYS A 360 -4.24 -0.73 18.22
N LEU A 361 -3.59 -1.03 19.33
CA LEU A 361 -2.92 -0.08 20.20
C LEU A 361 -1.47 0.10 19.74
N GLY A 362 -1.00 1.34 19.68
CA GLY A 362 0.38 1.67 19.31
C GLY A 362 0.71 1.29 17.86
N GLY A 363 1.97 0.92 17.62
CA GLY A 363 2.45 0.55 16.28
C GLY A 363 2.53 1.72 15.29
N TYR A 364 2.45 1.37 14.01
CA TYR A 364 2.43 2.31 12.88
C TYR A 364 1.01 2.48 12.34
N PRO A 365 0.57 3.68 11.96
CA PRO A 365 -0.74 3.85 11.32
C PRO A 365 -0.81 3.17 9.94
N VAL A 366 -1.96 2.59 9.62
CA VAL A 366 -2.30 2.19 8.24
C VAL A 366 -2.86 3.41 7.50
N TRP A 367 -2.01 4.08 6.73
CA TRP A 367 -2.40 5.27 5.98
C TRP A 367 -3.07 4.90 4.65
N VAL A 368 -4.40 5.07 4.55
CA VAL A 368 -5.15 4.64 3.35
C VAL A 368 -4.93 5.54 2.13
N GLN A 369 -4.82 6.85 2.31
CA GLN A 369 -4.64 7.85 1.24
C GLN A 369 -3.32 8.63 1.36
N GLY A 370 -2.34 8.05 2.06
CA GLY A 370 -1.09 8.70 2.45
C GLY A 370 -1.13 9.25 3.88
N MET A 371 0.03 9.62 4.39
CA MET A 371 0.22 9.97 5.79
C MET A 371 -0.49 11.27 6.18
N GLU A 372 -1.36 11.17 7.19
CA GLU A 372 -2.08 12.29 7.79
C GLU A 372 -1.63 12.53 9.24
N CYS A 373 -0.35 12.83 9.44
CA CYS A 373 0.23 13.05 10.76
C CYS A 373 0.36 14.55 11.09
N PRO A 374 -0.59 15.17 11.82
CA PRO A 374 -0.48 16.56 12.23
C PRO A 374 0.57 16.76 13.33
N GLY A 375 1.12 17.98 13.38
CA GLY A 375 1.91 18.43 14.53
C GLY A 375 1.03 18.84 15.71
N CYS A 376 1.60 18.78 16.90
CA CYS A 376 0.97 19.28 18.12
C CYS A 376 0.72 20.80 18.02
N PRO A 377 -0.48 21.31 18.38
CA PRO A 377 -0.76 22.75 18.34
C PRO A 377 0.10 23.57 19.32
N ILE A 378 0.78 22.91 20.27
CA ILE A 378 1.62 23.57 21.28
C ILE A 378 3.11 23.48 20.92
N CYS A 379 3.68 22.27 20.79
CA CYS A 379 5.11 22.09 20.48
C CYS A 379 5.42 21.84 19.00
N GLN A 380 4.41 21.68 18.14
CA GLN A 380 4.59 21.49 16.69
C GLN A 380 5.19 20.12 16.29
N GLU A 381 5.73 19.37 17.25
CA GLU A 381 6.19 18.00 17.06
C GLU A 381 5.08 17.08 16.51
N PRO A 382 5.40 16.16 15.60
CA PRO A 382 4.48 15.14 15.08
C PRO A 382 3.77 14.37 16.19
N MET A 383 2.45 14.20 16.05
CA MET A 383 1.69 13.34 16.95
C MET A 383 1.92 11.87 16.62
N ARG A 384 1.80 10.99 17.61
CA ARG A 384 2.03 9.54 17.45
C ARG A 384 0.75 8.76 17.67
N GLN A 385 0.68 7.57 17.07
CA GLN A 385 -0.44 6.67 17.24
C GLN A 385 -0.63 6.25 18.70
N VAL A 386 -1.86 6.42 19.18
CA VAL A 386 -2.37 5.79 20.40
C VAL A 386 -3.15 4.54 20.00
N PHE A 387 -4.15 4.70 19.15
CA PHE A 387 -5.04 3.61 18.76
C PHE A 387 -5.51 3.79 17.31
N GLN A 388 -5.66 2.67 16.61
CA GLN A 388 -6.22 2.58 15.27
C GLN A 388 -7.58 1.89 15.34
N LEU A 389 -8.58 2.45 14.66
CA LEU A 389 -9.93 1.91 14.51
C LEU A 389 -10.16 1.52 13.05
N ALA A 390 -10.18 0.24 12.75
CA ALA A 390 -10.52 -0.27 11.43
C ALA A 390 -12.03 -0.33 11.23
N SER A 391 -12.49 -0.08 10.01
CA SER A 391 -13.92 -0.24 9.67
C SER A 391 -14.40 -1.66 9.91
N GLN A 392 -15.54 -1.79 10.59
CA GLN A 392 -16.25 -3.04 10.84
C GLN A 392 -15.43 -4.13 11.56
N ASP A 393 -14.42 -3.73 12.35
CA ASP A 393 -13.68 -4.65 13.22
C ASP A 393 -14.42 -4.82 14.56
N ASN A 394 -13.91 -4.25 15.67
CA ASN A 394 -14.62 -4.40 16.95
C ASN A 394 -15.86 -3.50 17.06
N LEU A 395 -15.87 -2.36 16.37
CA LEU A 395 -17.02 -1.48 16.26
C LEU A 395 -17.80 -1.74 14.96
N PRO A 396 -19.15 -1.83 15.01
CA PRO A 396 -19.98 -1.90 13.81
C PRO A 396 -20.12 -0.53 13.15
N TYR A 397 -18.98 0.04 12.73
CA TYR A 397 -18.88 1.35 12.10
C TYR A 397 -18.00 1.29 10.85
N SER A 398 -18.37 2.01 9.81
CA SER A 398 -17.57 2.11 8.59
C SER A 398 -17.13 3.55 8.38
N PHE A 399 -15.83 3.75 8.25
CA PHE A 399 -15.22 5.02 7.85
C PHE A 399 -15.23 5.11 6.34
N GLY A 400 -16.26 5.71 5.74
CA GLY A 400 -16.41 5.74 4.28
C GLY A 400 -16.46 4.32 3.69
N ASP A 401 -15.72 4.11 2.58
CA ASP A 401 -15.58 2.80 1.93
C ASP A 401 -14.49 1.95 2.61
N LEU A 402 -14.83 1.39 3.78
CA LEU A 402 -13.97 0.51 4.58
C LEU A 402 -12.61 1.12 4.98
N GLY A 403 -12.60 2.42 5.28
CA GLY A 403 -11.42 3.15 5.73
C GLY A 403 -10.94 2.80 7.14
N THR A 404 -9.92 3.54 7.59
CA THR A 404 -9.30 3.39 8.91
C THR A 404 -9.18 4.75 9.59
N GLY A 405 -9.52 4.79 10.89
CA GLY A 405 -9.36 5.96 11.74
C GLY A 405 -8.19 5.83 12.71
N HIS A 406 -7.53 6.94 13.01
CA HIS A 406 -6.35 7.00 13.86
C HIS A 406 -6.51 8.05 14.95
N ILE A 407 -6.32 7.62 16.20
CA ILE A 407 -6.20 8.50 17.35
C ILE A 407 -4.72 8.75 17.59
N LEU A 408 -4.30 10.00 17.43
CA LEU A 408 -2.92 10.41 17.63
C LEU A 408 -2.83 11.36 18.84
N GLN A 409 -1.68 11.33 19.52
CA GLN A 409 -1.42 12.15 20.71
C GLN A 409 -0.03 12.78 20.63
N CYS A 410 0.11 14.01 21.14
CA CYS A 410 1.43 14.60 21.36
C CYS A 410 2.23 13.82 22.42
N LYS A 411 3.52 13.57 22.14
CA LYS A 411 4.42 12.91 23.10
C LYS A 411 4.62 13.72 24.39
N SER A 412 4.64 15.05 24.31
CA SER A 412 4.89 15.93 25.48
C SER A 412 3.60 16.41 26.12
N HIS A 413 2.64 16.87 25.31
CA HIS A 413 1.38 17.44 25.79
C HIS A 413 0.28 16.38 25.76
N LYS A 414 0.18 15.60 26.84
CA LYS A 414 -0.67 14.38 26.87
C LYS A 414 -2.17 14.64 26.69
N HIS A 415 -2.65 15.86 26.90
CA HIS A 415 -4.04 16.24 26.65
C HIS A 415 -4.32 16.65 25.20
N GLU A 416 -3.29 16.77 24.37
CA GLU A 416 -3.42 17.13 22.96
C GLU A 416 -3.58 15.88 22.11
N PHE A 417 -4.79 15.70 21.58
CA PHE A 417 -5.17 14.60 20.71
C PHE A 417 -5.71 15.12 19.39
N VAL A 418 -5.67 14.25 18.39
CA VAL A 418 -6.30 14.45 17.10
C VAL A 418 -6.88 13.13 16.61
N PHE A 419 -7.96 13.24 15.84
CA PHE A 419 -8.53 12.13 15.10
C PHE A 419 -8.50 12.46 13.61
N VAL A 420 -7.99 11.51 12.84
CA VAL A 420 -8.00 11.52 11.37
C VAL A 420 -8.52 10.18 10.89
N TRP A 421 -9.16 10.14 9.72
CA TRP A 421 -9.50 8.89 9.06
C TRP A 421 -9.53 9.10 7.56
N ALA A 422 -9.21 8.06 6.80
CA ALA A 422 -9.26 8.04 5.35
C ALA A 422 -9.85 6.71 4.86
N CYS A 423 -10.40 6.70 3.64
CA CYS A 423 -10.92 5.50 2.97
C CYS A 423 -10.44 5.44 1.51
N GLY A 424 -10.48 4.24 0.92
CA GLY A 424 -10.05 3.99 -0.46
C GLY A 424 -11.07 4.46 -1.49
#